data_AF-A0A6C0DG74-F1
#
_entry.id   AF-A0A6C0DG74-F1
#
_cell.length_a   1.000
_cell.length_b   1.000
_cell.length_c   1.000
_cell.angle_alpha   90.00
_cell.angle_beta   90.00
_cell.angle_gamma   90.00
#
_symmetry.space_group_name_H-M   'P 1'
#
loop_
_entity.id
_entity.type
_entity.pdbx_description
1 polymer ?
#
loop_
_entity_poly.entity_id
_entity_poly.type
_entity_poly.pdbx_seq_one_letter_code
_entity_poly.pdbx_strand_id
1 'polypeptide(L)'
;MPFIRSYNGAMKLLSEIGNGTCKGSCKSSWIRNLKYALKTKTNRLGLNESQRKKMTEKLKSVSGRNAINEHSKTLKKYKNRKSPPYPANENCNKKKRGNDGNMYISKPNKNNVCSWKKV
;
A
#
# COMPACT_ATOMS: atom_id res chain seq x y z
N MET A 1 22.31 9.26 -7.89
CA MET A 1 21.36 8.58 -6.98
C MET A 1 22.12 7.47 -6.30
N PRO A 2 22.52 7.59 -5.04
CA PRO A 2 23.66 6.78 -4.59
C PRO A 2 23.30 5.34 -4.23
N PHE A 3 22.04 5.00 -3.95
CA PHE A 3 21.79 3.80 -3.15
C PHE A 3 20.94 2.68 -3.79
N ILE A 4 20.24 2.91 -4.91
CA ILE A 4 19.44 1.86 -5.55
C ILE A 4 19.79 1.77 -7.03
N ARG A 5 20.52 0.71 -7.40
CA ARG A 5 20.91 0.38 -8.77
C ARG A 5 20.22 -0.86 -9.33
N SER A 6 19.33 -1.49 -8.55
CA SER A 6 18.67 -2.74 -8.94
C SER A 6 17.15 -2.63 -8.87
N TYR A 7 16.47 -3.36 -9.75
CA TYR A 7 15.02 -3.54 -9.74
C TYR A 7 14.50 -4.01 -8.38
N ASN A 8 15.15 -5.03 -7.80
CA ASN A 8 14.75 -5.62 -6.53
C ASN A 8 14.83 -4.60 -5.37
N GLY A 9 15.89 -3.78 -5.34
CA GLY A 9 16.02 -2.71 -4.36
C GLY A 9 14.91 -1.66 -4.50
N ALA A 10 14.60 -1.27 -5.74
CA ALA A 10 13.52 -0.32 -6.01
C ALA A 10 12.14 -0.87 -5.62
N MET A 11 11.88 -2.15 -5.88
CA MET A 11 10.61 -2.81 -5.52
C MET A 11 10.45 -3.01 -4.02
N LYS A 12 11.53 -3.33 -3.30
CA LYS A 12 11.53 -3.40 -1.84
C LYS A 12 11.13 -2.06 -1.23
N LEU A 13 11.77 -0.99 -1.70
CA LEU A 13 11.48 0.37 -1.27
C LEU A 13 10.03 0.80 -1.58
N LEU A 14 9.52 0.49 -2.78
CA LEU A 14 8.12 0.77 -3.12
C LEU A 14 7.14 0.01 -2.20
N SER A 15 7.49 -1.21 -1.79
CA SER A 15 6.71 -1.99 -0.83
C SER A 15 6.76 -1.37 0.57
N GLU A 16 7.93 -0.90 1.02
CA GLU A 16 8.10 -0.19 2.29
C GLU A 16 7.26 1.11 2.36
N ILE A 17 7.18 1.84 1.24
CA ILE A 17 6.30 3.00 1.10
C ILE A 17 4.83 2.60 1.19
N GLY A 18 4.44 1.52 0.50
CA GLY A 18 3.06 1.00 0.53
C GLY A 18 2.64 0.49 1.91
N ASN A 19 3.56 -0.12 2.65
CA ASN A 19 3.34 -0.61 4.01
C ASN A 19 3.37 0.50 5.08
N GLY A 20 3.69 1.73 4.70
CA GLY A 20 3.76 2.87 5.62
C GLY A 20 5.02 2.93 6.49
N THR A 21 5.98 2.03 6.28
CA THR A 21 7.29 2.05 6.96
C THR A 21 8.14 3.26 6.52
N CYS A 22 8.06 3.64 5.25
CA CYS A 22 8.63 4.87 4.71
C CYS A 22 7.52 5.90 4.43
N LYS A 23 7.40 6.92 5.27
CA LYS A 23 6.33 7.95 5.24
C LYS A 23 6.88 9.38 5.23
N GLY A 24 6.02 10.36 4.95
CA GLY A 24 6.39 11.78 4.96
C GLY A 24 7.55 12.09 4.00
N SER A 25 8.61 12.73 4.52
CA SER A 25 9.81 13.09 3.75
C SER A 25 10.49 11.88 3.10
N CYS A 26 10.52 10.72 3.77
CA CYS A 26 11.07 9.48 3.21
C CYS A 26 10.35 9.11 1.90
N LYS A 27 9.01 9.04 1.93
CA LYS A 27 8.19 8.75 0.75
C LYS A 27 8.44 9.78 -0.35
N SER A 28 8.36 11.07 -0.02
CA SER A 28 8.47 12.16 -0.99
C SER A 28 9.81 12.13 -1.73
N SER A 29 10.90 11.98 -1.00
CA SER A 29 12.27 11.89 -1.53
C SER A 29 12.42 10.69 -2.46
N TRP A 30 11.97 9.52 -2.04
CA TRP A 30 12.10 8.30 -2.82
C TRP A 30 11.21 8.26 -4.06
N ILE A 31 9.95 8.68 -3.96
CA ILE A 31 9.05 8.77 -5.12
C ILE A 31 9.63 9.72 -6.17
N ARG A 32 10.12 10.91 -5.75
CA ARG A 32 10.75 11.87 -6.66
C ARG A 32 11.94 11.24 -7.37
N ASN A 33 12.83 10.62 -6.60
CA ASN A 33 14.01 9.94 -7.08
C ASN A 33 13.67 8.83 -8.10
N LEU A 34 12.78 7.90 -7.77
CA LEU A 34 12.39 6.81 -8.66
C LEU A 34 11.71 7.31 -9.95
N LYS A 35 10.90 8.37 -9.87
CA LYS A 35 10.33 9.04 -11.06
C LYS A 35 11.42 9.59 -11.97
N TYR A 36 12.43 10.24 -11.42
CA TYR A 36 13.57 10.71 -12.22
C TYR A 36 14.32 9.55 -12.87
N ALA A 37 14.61 8.48 -12.13
CA ALA A 37 15.31 7.31 -12.67
C ALA A 37 14.57 6.70 -13.87
N LEU A 38 13.25 6.55 -13.79
CA LEU A 38 12.42 6.00 -14.88
C LEU A 38 12.36 6.91 -16.11
N LYS A 39 12.44 8.23 -15.93
CA LYS A 39 12.47 9.21 -17.03
C LYS A 39 13.81 9.27 -17.76
N THR A 40 14.90 8.84 -17.13
CA THR A 40 16.23 8.91 -17.77
C THR A 40 16.36 7.94 -18.94
N LYS A 41 16.97 8.40 -20.04
CA LYS A 41 17.26 7.58 -21.24
C LYS A 41 18.34 6.52 -20.98
N THR A 42 19.23 6.74 -20.02
CA THR A 42 20.41 5.93 -19.74
C THR A 42 20.15 4.65 -18.93
N ASN A 43 18.89 4.22 -18.80
CA ASN A 43 18.46 3.03 -18.04
C ASN A 43 19.26 2.79 -16.75
N ARG A 44 19.33 3.79 -15.86
CA ARG A 44 20.16 3.77 -14.64
C ARG A 44 19.86 2.61 -13.66
N LEU A 45 18.74 1.92 -13.85
CA LEU A 45 18.27 0.81 -13.03
C LEU A 45 18.44 -0.56 -13.72
N GLY A 46 18.98 -0.59 -14.96
CA GLY A 46 19.18 -1.81 -15.73
C GLY A 46 17.88 -2.59 -15.98
N LEU A 47 16.75 -1.89 -16.15
CA LEU A 47 15.43 -2.51 -16.26
C LEU A 47 15.17 -2.99 -17.67
N ASN A 48 14.58 -4.18 -17.80
CA ASN A 48 13.88 -4.58 -19.01
C ASN A 48 12.49 -3.91 -19.10
N GLU A 49 11.84 -4.01 -20.25
CA GLU A 49 10.56 -3.34 -20.51
C GLU A 49 9.45 -3.80 -19.54
N SER A 50 9.39 -5.10 -19.25
CA SER A 50 8.42 -5.70 -18.32
C SER A 50 8.61 -5.19 -16.89
N GLN A 51 9.85 -5.16 -16.41
CA GLN A 51 10.24 -4.63 -15.10
C GLN A 51 9.92 -3.13 -15.00
N ARG A 52 10.20 -2.37 -16.06
CA ARG A 52 9.88 -0.94 -16.14
C ARG A 52 8.36 -0.71 -16.05
N LYS A 53 7.55 -1.50 -16.75
CA LYS A 53 6.09 -1.44 -16.68
C LYS A 53 5.58 -1.75 -15.27
N LYS A 54 6.00 -2.88 -14.70
CA LYS A 54 5.64 -3.30 -13.33
C LYS A 54 6.02 -2.26 -12.28
N MET A 55 7.23 -1.70 -12.39
CA MET A 55 7.72 -0.67 -11.46
C MET A 55 6.91 0.62 -11.60
N THR A 56 6.55 1.00 -12.83
CA THR A 56 5.74 2.21 -13.09
C THR A 56 4.33 2.07 -12.52
N GLU A 57 3.69 0.91 -12.70
CA GLU A 57 2.37 0.61 -12.12
C GLU A 57 2.43 0.65 -10.59
N LYS A 58 3.41 -0.02 -9.99
CA LYS A 58 3.60 0.00 -8.53
C LYS A 58 3.86 1.42 -8.03
N LEU A 59 4.69 2.20 -8.72
CA LEU A 59 4.99 3.58 -8.36
C LEU A 59 3.75 4.48 -8.44
N LYS A 60 2.91 4.34 -9.47
CA LYS A 60 1.61 5.03 -9.55
C LYS A 60 0.76 4.68 -8.33
N SER A 61 0.64 3.39 -8.00
CA SER A 61 -0.14 2.91 -6.85
C SER A 61 0.30 3.51 -5.52
N VAL A 62 1.62 3.66 -5.28
CA VAL A 62 2.16 4.17 -4.00
C VAL A 62 2.35 5.69 -3.95
N SER A 63 2.29 6.38 -5.11
CA SER A 63 2.58 7.81 -5.21
C SER A 63 1.37 8.72 -4.96
N GLY A 64 0.14 8.20 -5.04
CA GLY A 64 -1.07 8.98 -4.81
C GLY A 64 -1.10 9.66 -3.44
N ARG A 65 -1.84 10.79 -3.32
CA ARG A 65 -2.06 11.49 -2.03
C ARG A 65 -2.61 10.54 -0.95
N ASN A 66 -3.42 9.57 -1.36
CA ASN A 66 -4.01 8.55 -0.47
C ASN A 66 -3.25 7.21 -0.46
N ALA A 67 -2.15 7.09 -1.20
CA ALA A 67 -1.50 5.80 -1.45
C ALA A 67 -0.78 5.16 -0.25
N ILE A 68 -0.67 5.88 0.87
CA ILE A 68 -0.24 5.28 2.16
C ILE A 68 -1.40 4.48 2.79
N ASN A 69 -2.61 4.56 2.25
CA ASN A 69 -3.77 3.87 2.80
C ASN A 69 -4.71 3.47 1.67
N GLU A 70 -4.67 2.22 1.24
CA GLU A 70 -5.94 1.56 0.97
C GLU A 70 -6.64 1.39 2.33
N HIS A 71 -7.36 2.46 2.66
CA HIS A 71 -8.36 2.61 3.71
C HIS A 71 -7.97 2.40 5.18
N SER A 72 -6.77 1.96 5.52
CA SER A 72 -6.67 1.15 6.74
C SER A 72 -6.63 1.82 8.12
N LYS A 73 -6.23 3.08 8.34
CA LYS A 73 -6.17 3.63 9.72
C LYS A 73 -6.38 5.14 9.85
N THR A 74 -6.19 5.91 8.77
CA THR A 74 -6.20 7.38 8.83
C THR A 74 -7.57 8.01 8.62
N LEU A 75 -8.54 7.28 8.06
CA LEU A 75 -9.87 7.83 7.88
C LEU A 75 -10.60 7.96 9.21
N LYS A 76 -11.20 9.14 9.45
CA LYS A 76 -12.01 9.44 10.64
C LYS A 76 -13.05 8.34 10.92
N LYS A 77 -13.67 7.80 9.88
CA LYS A 77 -14.63 6.67 9.94
C LYS A 77 -14.07 5.41 10.61
N TYR A 78 -12.79 5.11 10.43
CA TYR A 78 -12.16 3.86 10.88
C TYR A 78 -11.30 4.01 12.13
N LYS A 79 -10.98 5.24 12.51
CA LYS A 79 -10.21 5.56 13.72
C LYS A 79 -10.99 5.29 15.00
N ASN A 80 -12.28 5.60 15.02
CA ASN A 80 -13.09 5.59 16.26
C ASN A 80 -13.94 4.32 16.45
N ARG A 81 -13.93 3.37 15.50
CA ARG A 81 -14.72 2.13 15.60
C ARG A 81 -13.92 1.04 16.32
N LYS A 82 -14.63 0.12 16.98
CA LYS A 82 -14.04 -1.06 17.64
C LYS A 82 -13.50 -2.08 16.62
N SER A 83 -14.23 -2.29 15.52
CA SER A 83 -13.88 -3.24 14.45
C SER A 83 -12.54 -2.93 13.77
N PRO A 84 -11.95 -3.91 13.04
CA PRO A 84 -10.68 -3.72 12.34
C PRO A 84 -10.75 -2.50 11.44
N PRO A 85 -9.69 -1.68 11.35
CA PRO A 85 -9.76 -0.40 10.66
C PRO A 85 -9.68 -0.55 9.12
N TYR A 86 -10.04 -1.73 8.60
CA TYR A 86 -10.07 -2.08 7.17
C TYR A 86 -11.53 -2.24 6.66
N PRO A 87 -11.82 -2.01 5.37
CA PRO A 87 -13.13 -2.27 4.78
C PRO A 87 -13.44 -3.77 4.81
N ALA A 88 -14.65 -4.12 5.24
CA ALA A 88 -15.06 -5.52 5.37
C ALA A 88 -15.25 -6.21 4.01
N ASN A 89 -15.75 -5.49 3.00
CA ASN A 89 -15.96 -6.00 1.64
C ASN A 89 -14.65 -6.45 0.96
N GLU A 90 -13.60 -5.63 1.04
CA GLU A 90 -12.26 -5.97 0.51
C GLU A 90 -11.58 -7.13 1.28
N ASN A 91 -12.07 -7.42 2.49
CA ASN A 91 -11.52 -8.43 3.39
C ASN A 91 -12.54 -9.52 3.70
N CYS A 92 -13.45 -9.82 2.78
CA CYS A 92 -14.50 -10.80 3.02
C CYS A 92 -13.92 -12.18 3.37
N ASN A 93 -14.56 -12.88 4.31
CA ASN A 93 -14.15 -14.17 4.87
C ASN A 93 -12.78 -14.19 5.59
N LYS A 94 -12.14 -13.03 5.80
CA LYS A 94 -10.88 -12.93 6.55
C LYS A 94 -11.14 -12.65 8.03
N LYS A 95 -10.20 -13.09 8.88
CA LYS A 95 -10.15 -12.73 10.31
C LYS A 95 -9.11 -11.62 10.53
N LYS A 96 -9.45 -10.59 11.30
CA LYS A 96 -8.56 -9.46 11.64
C LYS A 96 -8.84 -8.99 13.07
N ARG A 97 -7.80 -8.42 13.71
CA ARG A 97 -7.91 -7.80 15.02
C ARG A 97 -8.51 -6.39 14.91
N GLY A 98 -9.45 -6.08 15.80
CA GLY A 98 -10.08 -4.77 15.96
C GLY A 98 -9.17 -3.75 16.62
N ASN A 99 -9.60 -2.48 16.58
CA ASN A 99 -8.96 -1.41 17.35
C ASN A 99 -9.15 -1.59 18.86
N ASP A 100 -10.16 -2.38 19.26
CA ASP A 100 -10.44 -2.77 20.64
C ASP A 100 -9.66 -4.02 21.10
N GLY A 101 -8.77 -4.55 20.25
CA GLY A 101 -7.99 -5.75 20.54
C GLY A 101 -8.73 -7.08 20.30
N ASN A 102 -10.04 -7.06 20.05
CA ASN A 102 -10.83 -8.28 19.83
C ASN A 102 -10.64 -8.83 18.41
N MET A 103 -10.95 -10.11 18.21
CA MET A 103 -10.93 -10.74 16.89
C MET A 103 -12.27 -10.56 16.17
N TYR A 104 -12.21 -10.27 14.88
CA TYR A 104 -13.38 -10.13 14.02
C TYR A 104 -13.22 -10.98 12.76
N ILE A 105 -14.32 -11.50 12.25
CA ILE A 105 -14.44 -12.16 10.95
C ILE A 105 -15.32 -11.33 10.03
N SER A 106 -14.90 -11.12 8.78
CA SER A 106 -15.75 -10.50 7.77
C SER A 106 -16.67 -11.55 7.18
N LYS A 107 -17.99 -11.42 7.31
CA LYS A 107 -18.97 -12.38 6.77
C LYS A 107 -19.95 -11.70 5.81
N PRO A 108 -20.21 -12.27 4.62
CA PRO A 108 -21.20 -11.74 3.69
C PRO A 108 -22.63 -11.93 4.23
N ASN A 109 -23.52 -11.00 3.86
CA ASN A 109 -24.96 -11.15 4.02
C ASN A 109 -25.60 -11.74 2.74
N LYS A 110 -26.94 -11.87 2.72
CA LYS A 110 -27.71 -12.37 1.56
C LYS A 110 -27.48 -11.56 0.27
N ASN A 111 -27.02 -10.31 0.37
CA ASN A 111 -26.74 -9.41 -0.75
C ASN A 111 -25.23 -9.32 -1.07
N ASN A 112 -24.42 -10.28 -0.62
CA ASN A 112 -22.96 -10.31 -0.81
C ASN A 112 -22.19 -9.11 -0.21
N VAL A 113 -22.81 -8.36 0.71
CA VAL A 113 -22.14 -7.28 1.44
C VAL A 113 -21.52 -7.85 2.72
N CYS A 114 -20.21 -7.68 2.89
CA CYS A 114 -19.47 -8.23 4.01
C CYS A 114 -19.40 -7.24 5.17
N SER A 115 -19.55 -7.76 6.39
CA SER A 115 -19.52 -6.99 7.63
C SER A 115 -18.64 -7.66 8.68
N TRP A 116 -17.96 -6.86 9.50
CA TRP A 116 -17.14 -7.36 10.60
C TRP A 116 -18.03 -7.85 11.74
N LYS A 117 -17.93 -9.14 12.06
CA LYS A 117 -18.59 -9.77 13.21
C LYS A 117 -17.53 -10.19 14.22
N LYS A 118 -17.77 -9.89 15.50
CA LYS A 118 -16.86 -10.30 16.58
C LYS A 118 -16.89 -11.84 16.69
N VAL A 119 -15.72 -12.43 16.86
CA VAL A 119 -15.53 -13.86 17.12
C VAL A 119 -15.42 -14.07 18.62
#